data_AF-A0A2N8NK25-F1
#
_entry.id   AF-A0A2N8NK25-F1
#
_cell.length_a   1.000
_cell.length_b   1.000
_cell.length_c   1.000
_cell.angle_alpha   90.00
_cell.angle_beta   90.00
_cell.angle_gamma   90.00
#
_symmetry.space_group_name_H-M   'P 1'
#
loop_
_entity.id
_entity.type
_entity.pdbx_description
1 polymer ?
#
loop_
_entity_poly.entity_id
_entity_poly.type
_entity_poly.pdbx_seq_one_letter_code
_entity_poly.pdbx_strand_id
1 'polypeptide(L)'
;MKIYDKNNALIIDVEPDDGSYLEDRIHQTKLLTLYYSLPEYVEIPEGAYTDFRGTRYRLESAQKFVCHGDRNFEYTVTMEGPEAALRKYKVRDTTIQNLLKFAYTAKPRAHLELIVKALNRRDSGWTVGGCIEATEKTVSYNHTSCADAL
;
A
#
# COMPACT_ATOMS: atom_id res chain seq x y z
N MET A 1 -10.79 5.24 -16.47
CA MET A 1 -10.20 4.94 -15.15
C MET A 1 -10.48 6.11 -14.25
N LYS A 2 -11.20 5.85 -13.17
CA LYS A 2 -11.73 6.89 -12.28
C LYS A 2 -10.81 7.05 -11.08
N ILE A 3 -10.21 8.24 -10.96
CA ILE A 3 -9.38 8.61 -9.83
C ILE A 3 -10.23 9.46 -8.90
N TYR A 4 -10.24 9.09 -7.63
CA TYR A 4 -11.02 9.74 -6.57
C TYR A 4 -10.09 10.40 -5.57
N ASP A 5 -10.53 11.51 -4.99
CA ASP A 5 -9.88 12.18 -3.88
C ASP A 5 -10.08 11.39 -2.57
N LYS A 6 -9.30 11.73 -1.54
CA LYS A 6 -9.49 11.20 -0.17
C LYS A 6 -10.92 11.38 0.35
N ASN A 7 -11.64 12.39 -0.12
CA ASN A 7 -13.04 12.66 0.23
C ASN A 7 -14.06 11.90 -0.62
N ASN A 8 -13.63 10.89 -1.38
CA ASN A 8 -14.49 10.10 -2.27
C ASN A 8 -15.08 10.91 -3.45
N ALA A 9 -14.56 12.11 -3.72
CA ALA A 9 -14.95 12.93 -4.87
C ALA A 9 -14.21 12.47 -6.13
N LEU A 10 -14.89 12.35 -7.26
CA LEU A 10 -14.24 12.05 -8.54
C LEU A 10 -13.36 13.25 -8.93
N ILE A 11 -12.05 13.02 -9.05
CA ILE A 11 -11.10 14.04 -9.54
C ILE A 11 -11.14 14.03 -11.06
N ILE A 12 -10.95 12.85 -11.65
CA ILE A 12 -10.85 12.69 -13.10
C ILE A 12 -11.23 11.27 -13.53
N ASP A 13 -11.79 11.15 -14.73
CA ASP A 13 -11.93 9.89 -15.44
C ASP A 13 -11.06 9.94 -16.70
N VAL A 14 -9.96 9.18 -16.70
CA VAL A 14 -8.98 9.13 -17.79
C VAL A 14 -8.94 7.76 -18.41
N GLU A 15 -8.83 7.67 -19.72
CA GLU A 15 -8.50 6.41 -20.36
C GLU A 15 -6.98 6.19 -20.27
N PRO A 16 -6.52 5.15 -19.56
CA PRO A 16 -5.10 4.88 -19.45
C PRO A 16 -4.58 4.45 -20.82
N ASP A 17 -3.40 4.94 -21.16
CA ASP A 17 -2.68 4.57 -22.39
C ASP A 17 -2.26 3.09 -22.33
N ASP A 18 -2.00 2.50 -23.51
CA ASP A 18 -1.62 1.08 -23.67
C ASP A 18 -0.31 0.75 -22.92
N GLY A 19 0.53 1.76 -22.67
CA GLY A 19 1.73 1.63 -21.84
C GLY A 19 1.47 1.44 -20.34
N SER A 20 0.23 1.55 -19.86
CA SER A 20 -0.11 1.40 -18.44
C SER A 20 0.02 -0.06 -17.99
N TYR A 21 0.71 -0.28 -16.87
CA TYR A 21 0.96 -1.62 -16.36
C TYR A 21 0.72 -1.74 -14.86
N LEU A 22 0.36 -2.96 -14.47
CA LEU A 22 0.31 -3.38 -13.07
C LEU A 22 1.50 -4.29 -12.81
N GLU A 23 2.38 -3.87 -11.90
CA GLU A 23 3.40 -4.74 -11.36
C GLU A 23 2.81 -5.54 -10.18
N ASP A 24 2.53 -6.82 -10.45
CA ASP A 24 2.14 -7.81 -9.44
C ASP A 24 3.31 -8.77 -9.23
N ARG A 25 3.98 -8.65 -8.09
CA ARG A 25 5.12 -9.50 -7.73
C ARG A 25 4.85 -10.16 -6.39
N ILE A 26 5.20 -11.44 -6.30
CA ILE A 26 5.08 -12.22 -5.06
C ILE A 26 6.04 -11.60 -4.02
N HIS A 27 5.52 -11.31 -2.82
CA HIS A 27 6.24 -10.65 -1.71
C HIS A 27 6.66 -9.19 -1.97
N GLN A 28 6.08 -8.52 -2.97
CA GLN A 28 6.31 -7.10 -3.21
C GLN A 28 4.98 -6.34 -3.23
N THR A 29 5.01 -5.06 -2.87
CA THR A 29 3.86 -4.18 -3.02
C THR A 29 3.42 -4.14 -4.48
N LYS A 30 2.13 -4.38 -4.74
CA LYS A 30 1.55 -4.15 -6.06
C LYS A 30 1.63 -2.67 -6.42
N LEU A 31 2.21 -2.38 -7.58
CA LEU A 31 2.35 -1.01 -8.10
C LEU A 31 1.55 -0.88 -9.40
N LEU A 32 0.62 0.06 -9.43
CA LEU A 32 -0.15 0.40 -10.62
C LEU A 32 0.42 1.68 -11.22
N THR A 33 1.07 1.56 -12.37
CA THR A 33 1.60 2.71 -13.11
C THR A 33 0.69 3.02 -14.28
N LEU A 34 0.13 4.22 -14.26
CA LEU A 34 -0.79 4.73 -15.28
C LEU A 34 -0.10 5.83 -16.07
N TYR A 35 -0.19 5.70 -17.39
CA TYR A 35 0.21 6.73 -18.32
C TYR A 35 -1.05 7.27 -18.99
N TYR A 36 -1.23 8.58 -19.04
CA TYR A 36 -2.34 9.20 -19.75
C TYR A 36 -1.96 10.62 -20.15
N SER A 37 -2.61 11.15 -21.18
CA SER A 37 -2.39 12.52 -21.64
C SER A 37 -3.67 13.34 -21.54
N LEU A 38 -3.55 14.60 -21.10
CA LEU A 38 -4.66 15.52 -20.99
C LEU A 38 -4.33 16.87 -21.65
N PRO A 39 -5.33 17.51 -22.26
CA PRO A 39 -5.18 18.87 -22.78
C PRO A 39 -5.15 19.93 -21.67
N GLU A 40 -5.66 19.59 -20.48
CA GLU A 40 -5.76 20.48 -19.33
C GLU A 40 -4.86 20.01 -18.18
N TYR A 41 -4.32 20.98 -17.43
CA TYR A 41 -3.57 20.68 -16.23
C TYR A 41 -4.50 20.18 -15.12
N VAL A 42 -4.34 18.93 -14.71
CA VAL A 42 -5.05 18.36 -13.56
C VAL A 42 -4.04 17.94 -12.51
N GLU A 43 -4.23 18.43 -11.28
CA GLU A 43 -3.44 18.05 -10.13
C GLU A 43 -4.15 16.95 -9.33
N ILE A 44 -3.48 15.82 -9.16
CA ILE A 44 -3.97 14.74 -8.29
C ILE A 44 -3.28 14.88 -6.93
N PRO A 45 -4.03 15.16 -5.85
CA PRO A 45 -3.46 15.28 -4.52
C PRO A 45 -2.96 13.93 -4.00
N GLU A 46 -1.99 13.99 -3.08
CA GLU A 46 -1.58 12.84 -2.29
C GLU A 46 -2.76 12.26 -1.50
N GLY A 47 -2.86 10.93 -1.48
CA GLY A 47 -3.98 10.20 -0.88
C GLY A 47 -5.18 9.98 -1.82
N ALA A 48 -5.13 10.46 -3.07
CA ALA A 48 -6.06 10.02 -4.10
C ALA A 48 -6.02 8.50 -4.29
N TYR A 49 -7.12 7.89 -4.72
CA TYR A 49 -7.19 6.46 -4.92
C TYR A 49 -7.93 6.11 -6.21
N THR A 50 -7.61 4.95 -6.76
CA THR A 50 -8.34 4.33 -7.87
C THR A 50 -8.70 2.90 -7.50
N ASP A 51 -9.83 2.42 -8.00
CA ASP A 51 -10.21 1.01 -7.87
C ASP A 51 -9.91 0.30 -9.19
N PHE A 52 -9.03 -0.70 -9.13
CA PHE A 52 -8.66 -1.50 -10.30
C PHE A 52 -8.77 -2.97 -9.96
N ARG A 53 -9.60 -3.70 -10.72
CA ARG A 53 -9.88 -5.14 -10.53
C ARG A 53 -10.31 -5.49 -9.10
N GLY A 54 -11.08 -4.62 -8.44
CA GLY A 54 -11.54 -4.82 -7.06
C GLY A 54 -10.47 -4.60 -5.99
N THR A 55 -9.30 -4.06 -6.37
CA THR A 55 -8.25 -3.64 -5.44
C THR A 55 -8.14 -2.12 -5.47
N ARG A 56 -8.14 -1.50 -4.29
CA ARG A 56 -7.95 -0.07 -4.13
C ARG A 56 -6.46 0.28 -4.09
N TYR A 57 -6.00 1.05 -5.06
CA TYR A 57 -4.65 1.60 -5.12
C TYR A 57 -4.68 3.05 -4.66
N ARG A 58 -3.70 3.45 -3.84
CA ARG A 58 -3.58 4.80 -3.29
C ARG A 58 -2.34 5.48 -3.84
N LEU A 59 -2.46 6.75 -4.15
CA LEU A 59 -1.37 7.60 -4.55
C LEU A 59 -0.66 8.12 -3.30
N GLU A 60 0.50 7.54 -3.01
CA GLU A 60 1.31 7.89 -1.82
C GLU A 60 2.37 8.95 -2.12
N SER A 61 2.73 9.09 -3.39
CA SER A 61 3.71 10.06 -3.87
C SER A 61 3.06 10.99 -4.89
N ALA A 62 3.49 12.25 -4.91
CA ALA A 62 2.99 13.22 -5.88
C ALA A 62 3.09 12.69 -7.33
N GLN A 63 2.06 12.97 -8.13
CA GLN A 63 2.07 12.61 -9.55
C GLN A 63 3.29 13.23 -10.24
N LYS A 64 3.89 12.49 -11.18
CA LYS A 64 4.90 13.04 -12.08
C LYS A 64 4.22 13.37 -13.39
N PHE A 65 4.49 14.55 -13.94
CA PHE A 65 4.00 14.91 -15.26
C PHE A 65 5.12 15.55 -16.07
N VAL A 66 5.06 15.32 -17.37
CA VAL A 66 5.96 15.92 -18.37
C VAL A 66 5.09 16.74 -19.30
N CYS A 67 5.41 18.02 -19.43
CA CYS A 67 4.72 18.92 -20.34
C CYS A 67 5.35 18.83 -21.73
N HIS A 68 4.61 18.34 -22.72
CA HIS A 68 5.04 18.31 -24.11
C HIS A 68 4.39 19.47 -24.88
N GLY A 69 5.05 20.63 -24.84
CA GLY A 69 4.63 21.83 -25.56
C GLY A 69 3.43 22.55 -24.94
N ASP A 70 2.66 23.27 -25.76
CA ASP A 70 1.63 24.22 -25.30
C ASP A 70 0.24 23.58 -25.10
N ARG A 71 0.03 22.33 -25.53
CA ARG A 71 -1.33 21.76 -25.66
C ARG A 71 -1.53 20.35 -25.11
N ASN A 72 -0.50 19.63 -24.68
CA ASN A 72 -0.64 18.28 -24.14
C ASN A 72 0.28 18.05 -22.92
N PHE A 73 -0.32 17.57 -21.83
CA PHE A 73 0.37 17.16 -20.61
C PHE A 73 0.35 15.64 -20.51
N GLU A 74 1.53 15.02 -20.43
CA GLU A 74 1.66 13.59 -20.19
C GLU A 74 1.85 13.33 -18.71
N TYR A 75 0.98 12.52 -18.13
CA TYR A 75 0.98 12.17 -16.72
C TYR A 75 1.49 10.75 -16.54
N THR A 76 2.36 10.58 -15.55
CA THR A 76 2.80 9.29 -15.04
C THR A 76 2.43 9.22 -13.57
N VAL A 77 1.40 8.42 -13.28
CA VAL A 77 0.89 8.24 -11.92
C VAL A 77 1.23 6.83 -11.46
N THR A 78 1.99 6.73 -10.36
CA THR A 78 2.29 5.45 -9.73
C THR A 78 1.51 5.34 -8.43
N MET A 79 0.53 4.46 -8.40
CA MET A 79 -0.28 4.17 -7.22
C MET A 79 0.15 2.85 -6.59
N GLU A 80 0.13 2.79 -5.26
CA GLU A 80 0.52 1.61 -4.51
C GLU A 80 -0.71 0.88 -3.96
N GLY A 81 -0.66 -0.45 -3.95
CA GLY A 81 -1.72 -1.28 -3.40
C GLY A 81 -1.85 -1.17 -1.87
N PRO A 82 -2.85 -1.84 -1.28
CA PRO A 82 -3.05 -1.84 0.18
C PRO A 82 -1.85 -2.40 0.95
N GLU A 83 -1.02 -3.23 0.30
CA GLU A 83 0.21 -3.78 0.87
C GLU A 83 1.24 -2.70 1.20
N ALA A 84 1.21 -1.54 0.53
CA ALA A 84 2.09 -0.42 0.85
C ALA A 84 1.87 0.08 2.29
N ALA A 85 0.64 -0.01 2.79
CA ALA A 85 0.33 0.32 4.17
C ALA A 85 1.10 -0.57 5.15
N LEU A 86 1.35 -1.85 4.81
CA LEU A 86 2.14 -2.77 5.63
C LEU A 86 3.59 -2.30 5.83
N ARG A 87 4.16 -1.62 4.83
CA ARG A 87 5.55 -1.11 4.89
C ARG A 87 5.66 0.17 5.73
N LYS A 88 4.59 0.96 5.82
CA LYS A 88 4.56 2.19 6.65
C LYS A 88 4.61 1.90 8.14
N TYR A 89 4.17 0.71 8.55
CA TYR A 89 4.04 0.34 9.95
C TYR A 89 5.12 -0.67 10.35
N LYS A 90 5.70 -0.42 11.52
CA LYS A 90 6.65 -1.35 12.15
C LYS A 90 5.91 -2.23 13.14
N VAL A 91 6.33 -3.48 13.23
CA VAL A 91 5.82 -4.39 14.26
C VAL A 91 6.24 -3.83 15.62
N ARG A 92 5.28 -3.70 16.52
CA ARG A 92 5.52 -3.26 17.90
C ARG A 92 4.93 -4.26 18.84
N ASP A 93 5.66 -4.56 19.90
CA ASP A 93 5.10 -5.36 20.98
C ASP A 93 4.03 -4.55 21.71
N THR A 94 2.76 -4.89 21.50
CA THR A 94 1.63 -4.28 22.21
C THR A 94 1.43 -4.83 23.62
N THR A 95 2.27 -5.77 24.07
CA THR A 95 2.03 -6.59 25.25
C THR A 95 2.70 -6.00 26.49
N ILE A 96 3.92 -5.46 26.37
CA ILE A 96 4.73 -5.08 27.52
C ILE A 96 5.21 -3.63 27.47
N GLN A 97 5.62 -3.07 26.31
CA GLN A 97 6.22 -1.72 26.32
C GLN A 97 6.30 -0.97 24.96
N ASN A 98 5.55 -1.38 23.92
CA ASN A 98 5.64 -0.75 22.59
C ASN A 98 7.08 -0.77 22.04
N LEU A 99 7.84 -1.82 22.39
CA LEU A 99 9.22 -2.01 21.99
C LEU A 99 9.27 -2.37 20.50
N LEU A 100 10.21 -1.73 19.79
CA LEU A 100 10.54 -2.06 18.40
C LEU A 100 11.59 -3.18 18.28
N LYS A 101 12.17 -3.57 19.43
CA LYS A 101 13.16 -4.63 19.54
C LYS A 101 12.76 -5.59 20.65
N PHE A 102 12.34 -6.79 20.29
CA PHE A 102 11.93 -7.82 21.26
C PHE A 102 12.07 -9.20 20.64
N ALA A 103 12.36 -10.19 21.49
CA ALA A 103 12.28 -11.59 21.11
C ALA A 103 10.90 -12.11 21.52
N TYR A 104 10.17 -12.68 20.57
CA TYR A 104 8.86 -13.27 20.82
C TYR A 104 8.90 -14.75 20.46
N THR A 105 8.64 -15.61 21.44
CA THR A 105 8.54 -17.05 21.25
C THR A 105 7.07 -17.41 21.25
N ALA A 106 6.54 -17.71 20.07
CA ALA A 106 5.13 -18.06 19.93
C ALA A 106 4.89 -18.92 18.70
N LYS A 107 3.66 -19.44 18.59
CA LYS A 107 3.17 -20.12 17.39
C LYS A 107 3.04 -19.11 16.23
N PRO A 108 3.17 -19.54 14.96
CA PRO A 108 3.01 -18.66 13.80
C PRO A 108 1.72 -17.84 13.81
N ARG A 109 0.62 -18.45 14.29
CA ARG A 109 -0.66 -17.76 14.48
C ARG A 109 -0.57 -16.55 15.41
N ALA A 110 0.09 -16.70 16.55
CA ALA A 110 0.24 -15.61 17.53
C ALA A 110 1.16 -14.50 17.01
N HIS A 111 2.17 -14.84 16.20
CA HIS A 111 2.99 -13.85 15.48
C HIS A 111 2.13 -13.04 14.50
N LEU A 112 1.27 -13.69 13.71
CA LEU A 112 0.33 -12.99 12.82
C LEU A 112 -0.67 -12.13 13.58
N GLU A 113 -1.20 -12.61 14.71
CA GLU A 113 -2.09 -11.82 15.58
C GLU A 113 -1.40 -10.55 16.10
N LEU A 114 -0.11 -10.64 16.46
CA LEU A 114 0.66 -9.48 16.89
C LEU A 114 0.80 -8.45 15.76
N ILE A 115 1.12 -8.89 14.54
CA ILE A 115 1.25 -8.03 13.35
C ILE A 115 -0.10 -7.37 13.03
N VAL A 116 -1.17 -8.16 12.97
CA VAL A 116 -2.53 -7.65 12.70
C VAL A 116 -2.99 -6.66 13.77
N LYS A 117 -2.68 -6.91 15.04
CA LYS A 117 -2.98 -5.98 16.14
C LYS A 117 -2.18 -4.68 16.02
N ALA A 118 -0.93 -4.74 15.58
CA ALA A 118 -0.12 -3.55 15.31
C ALA A 118 -0.67 -2.74 14.12
N LEU A 119 -1.14 -3.41 13.06
CA LEU A 119 -1.76 -2.79 11.89
C LEU A 119 -3.10 -2.14 12.21
N ASN A 120 -4.02 -2.89 12.84
CA ASN A 120 -5.37 -2.44 13.18
C ASN A 120 -5.41 -1.22 14.11
N ARG A 121 -4.30 -0.91 14.80
CA ARG A 121 -4.17 0.32 15.60
C ARG A 121 -4.16 1.59 14.75
N ARG A 122 -3.75 1.51 13.48
CA ARG A 122 -3.62 2.67 12.58
C ARG A 122 -4.45 2.54 11.31
N ASP A 123 -4.50 1.35 10.75
CA ASP A 123 -5.27 1.04 9.55
C ASP A 123 -6.20 -0.10 9.94
N SER A 124 -7.47 0.22 10.22
CA SER A 124 -8.46 -0.77 10.67
C SER A 124 -8.96 -1.58 9.49
N GLY A 125 -8.99 -2.91 9.61
CA GLY A 125 -9.54 -3.80 8.58
C GLY A 125 -8.72 -5.06 8.30
N TRP A 126 -7.60 -5.27 9.01
CA TRP A 126 -6.76 -6.45 8.83
C TRP A 126 -7.28 -7.62 9.67
N THR A 127 -7.36 -8.81 9.08
CA THR A 127 -7.76 -10.05 9.75
C THR A 127 -6.71 -11.12 9.53
N VAL A 128 -6.43 -11.91 10.56
CA VAL A 128 -5.53 -13.06 10.45
C VAL A 128 -6.20 -14.13 9.57
N GLY A 129 -5.55 -14.52 8.48
CA GLY A 129 -6.01 -15.58 7.59
C GLY A 129 -5.67 -16.99 8.07
N GLY A 130 -5.72 -17.96 7.15
CA GLY A 130 -5.30 -19.33 7.42
C GLY A 130 -3.79 -19.40 7.70
N CYS A 131 -3.42 -19.96 8.84
CA CYS A 131 -2.03 -20.13 9.25
C CYS A 131 -1.69 -21.62 9.30
N ILE A 132 -0.48 -21.97 8.84
CA ILE A 132 0.04 -23.33 8.95
C ILE A 132 0.38 -23.57 10.43
N GLU A 133 -0.13 -24.66 11.00
CA GLU A 133 0.23 -25.06 12.36
C GLU A 133 1.68 -25.57 12.36
N ALA A 134 2.59 -24.72 12.85
CA ALA A 134 3.98 -25.09 13.09
C ALA A 134 4.35 -24.94 14.57
N THR A 135 5.44 -25.60 14.95
CA THR A 135 6.02 -25.49 16.30
C THR A 135 6.38 -24.05 16.64
N GLU A 136 6.30 -23.73 17.92
CA GLU A 136 6.73 -22.44 18.46
C GLU A 136 8.17 -22.13 18.06
N LYS A 137 8.37 -20.91 17.54
CA LYS A 137 9.69 -20.43 17.13
C LYS A 137 9.92 -19.05 17.74
N THR A 138 11.12 -18.86 18.26
CA THR A 138 11.59 -17.56 18.72
C THR A 138 11.96 -16.71 17.51
N VAL A 139 11.26 -15.60 17.32
CA VAL A 139 11.58 -14.58 16.31
C VAL A 139 12.03 -13.32 17.03
N SER A 140 13.21 -12.83 16.66
CA SER A 140 13.75 -11.57 17.16
C SER A 140 13.37 -10.44 16.21
N TYR A 141 12.38 -9.64 16.58
CA TYR A 141 12.01 -8.44 15.84
C TYR A 141 12.97 -7.30 16.19
N ASN A 142 13.53 -6.63 15.19
CA ASN A 142 14.46 -5.52 15.39
C ASN A 142 14.21 -4.45 14.32
N HIS A 143 13.34 -3.49 14.64
CA HIS A 143 12.86 -2.48 13.68
C HIS A 143 12.22 -3.05 12.41
N THR A 144 11.73 -4.28 12.49
CA THR A 144 11.10 -5.01 11.39
C THR A 144 9.79 -4.36 10.97
N SER A 145 9.63 -4.11 9.66
CA SER A 145 8.38 -3.61 9.09
C SER A 145 7.34 -4.73 9.08
N CYS A 146 6.03 -4.41 9.11
CA CYS A 146 5.01 -5.45 9.05
C CYS A 146 5.10 -6.29 7.76
N ALA A 147 5.57 -5.68 6.66
CA ALA A 147 5.84 -6.37 5.41
C ALA A 147 7.06 -7.33 5.46
N ASP A 148 8.06 -7.05 6.30
CA ASP A 148 9.26 -7.89 6.45
C ASP A 148 9.06 -9.02 7.48
N ALA A 149 8.04 -8.86 8.33
CA ALA A 149 7.65 -9.81 9.36
C ALA A 149 6.70 -10.91 8.86
N LEU A 150 6.16 -10.77 7.65
CA LEU A 150 5.15 -11.64 7.03
C LEU A 150 5.80 -12.58 6.02
#